data_AF-A0A915L1V0-F1
#
_entry.id   AF-A0A915L1V0-F1
#
_cell.length_a   1.000
_cell.length_b   1.000
_cell.length_c   1.000
_cell.angle_alpha   90.00
_cell.angle_beta   90.00
_cell.angle_gamma   90.00
#
_symmetry.space_group_name_H-M   'P 1'
#
loop_
_entity.id
_entity.type
_entity.pdbx_description
1 polymer ?
#
loop_
_entity_poly.entity_id
_entity_poly.type
_entity_poly.pdbx_seq_one_letter_code
_entity_poly.pdbx_strand_id
1 'polypeptide(L)'
;MPKIYQRLLCFSEEPNVGRGFIKEQSFSADGRLIASPHGSGVRLLAFSSDFRELCDCDDLACLAKNSRAPSRPKISKLVPTGVTLNPDSSKIVLCTKFSPTHLLLASGCLGGNVSFHQPVL
;
A
#
# COMPACT_ATOMS: atom_id res chain seq x y z
N MET A 1 2.73 -35.12 2.49
CA MET A 1 3.43 -33.86 2.84
C MET A 1 2.55 -32.68 2.44
N PRO A 2 2.19 -31.76 3.35
CA PRO A 2 1.40 -30.59 2.99
C PRO A 2 2.20 -29.68 2.05
N LYS A 3 1.59 -29.26 0.93
CA LYS A 3 2.18 -28.25 0.04
C LYS A 3 2.19 -26.91 0.80
N ILE A 4 3.38 -26.40 1.09
CA ILE A 4 3.55 -25.04 1.62
C ILE A 4 3.40 -24.10 0.42
N TYR A 5 2.22 -23.48 0.28
CA TYR A 5 2.00 -22.43 -0.69
C TYR A 5 2.57 -21.12 -0.13
N GLN A 6 3.42 -20.44 -0.90
CA GLN A 6 3.79 -19.07 -0.55
C GLN A 6 2.57 -18.16 -0.71
N ARG A 7 2.09 -17.62 0.41
CA ARG A 7 0.91 -16.74 0.46
C ARG A 7 1.25 -15.25 0.38
N LEU A 8 2.52 -14.88 0.61
CA LEU A 8 2.98 -13.49 0.57
C LEU A 8 3.67 -13.21 -0.77
N LEU A 9 3.06 -12.37 -1.59
CA LEU A 9 3.60 -11.97 -2.90
C LEU A 9 4.43 -10.69 -2.81
N CYS A 10 3.92 -9.71 -2.06
CA CYS A 10 4.48 -8.36 -1.98
C CYS A 10 4.54 -7.89 -0.52
N PHE A 11 5.54 -7.08 -0.19
CA PHE A 11 5.62 -6.42 1.12
C PHE A 11 6.25 -5.03 1.03
N SER A 12 6.07 -4.24 2.09
CA SER A 12 6.86 -3.05 2.36
C SER A 12 7.12 -2.97 3.86
N GLU A 13 8.30 -2.49 4.24
CA GLU A 13 8.67 -2.36 5.65
C GLU A 13 7.91 -1.19 6.28
N GLU A 14 7.46 -1.40 7.52
CA GLU A 14 6.71 -0.43 8.30
C GLU A 14 7.63 0.19 9.36
N PRO A 15 7.70 1.53 9.49
CA PRO A 15 8.65 2.20 10.38
C PRO A 15 8.39 2.01 11.89
N ASN A 16 7.41 1.17 12.28
CA ASN A 16 7.04 0.87 13.68
C ASN A 16 6.75 2.08 14.59
N VAL A 17 6.44 3.23 13.98
CA VAL A 17 5.88 4.42 14.63
C VAL A 17 4.40 4.23 14.94
N GLY A 18 3.94 4.70 16.10
CA GLY A 18 2.55 4.53 16.56
C GLY A 18 2.27 3.17 17.22
N ARG A 19 3.12 2.76 18.16
CA ARG A 19 2.93 1.50 18.92
C ARG A 19 1.56 1.47 19.62
N GLY A 20 0.96 0.29 19.67
CA GLY A 20 -0.34 0.06 20.32
C GLY A 20 -1.56 0.27 19.40
N PHE A 21 -1.35 0.69 18.14
CA PHE A 21 -2.41 0.88 17.17
C PHE A 21 -2.21 0.00 15.93
N ILE A 22 -3.33 -0.44 15.35
CA ILE A 22 -3.34 -1.09 14.04
C ILE A 22 -3.43 -0.01 12.97
N LYS A 23 -2.52 -0.05 12.01
CA LYS A 23 -2.53 0.83 10.85
C LYS A 23 -3.27 0.19 9.68
N GLU A 24 -4.22 0.90 9.11
CA GLU A 24 -5.05 0.41 8.00
C GLU A 24 -4.70 1.11 6.68
N GLN A 25 -4.14 0.35 5.74
CA GLN A 25 -3.94 0.80 4.36
C GLN A 25 -5.23 0.69 3.52
N SER A 26 -5.28 1.39 2.40
CA SER A 26 -6.36 1.29 1.42
C SER A 26 -5.83 1.16 0.00
N PHE A 27 -6.63 0.53 -0.86
CA PHE A 27 -6.37 0.43 -2.30
C PHE A 27 -7.12 1.53 -3.04
N SER A 28 -6.55 2.02 -4.13
CA SER A 28 -7.27 2.85 -5.10
C SER A 28 -8.42 2.05 -5.73
N ALA A 29 -9.39 2.75 -6.31
CA ALA A 29 -10.56 2.12 -6.93
C ALA A 29 -10.20 1.13 -8.05
N ASP A 30 -9.09 1.38 -8.76
CA ASP A 30 -8.53 0.52 -9.80
C ASP A 30 -7.55 -0.54 -9.28
N GLY A 31 -7.28 -0.57 -7.96
CA GLY A 31 -6.38 -1.53 -7.33
C GLY A 31 -4.89 -1.35 -7.63
N ARG A 32 -4.49 -0.30 -8.36
CA ARG A 32 -3.10 -0.09 -8.80
C ARG A 32 -2.22 0.58 -7.74
N LEU A 33 -2.82 1.38 -6.87
CA LEU A 33 -2.15 2.10 -5.79
C LEU A 33 -2.60 1.59 -4.43
N ILE A 34 -1.66 1.60 -3.50
CA ILE A 34 -1.89 1.35 -2.08
C ILE A 34 -1.50 2.60 -1.31
N ALA A 35 -2.45 3.22 -0.63
CA ALA A 35 -2.18 4.26 0.35
C ALA A 35 -1.89 3.59 1.70
N SER A 36 -0.67 3.76 2.20
CA SER A 36 -0.18 3.14 3.42
C SER A 36 0.23 4.25 4.42
N PRO A 37 -0.28 4.24 5.65
CA PRO A 37 0.23 5.13 6.70
C PRO A 37 1.76 5.00 6.85
N HIS A 38 2.46 6.12 6.99
CA HIS A 38 3.92 6.14 7.12
C HIS A 38 4.38 7.33 7.98
N GLY A 39 4.59 7.09 9.28
CA GLY A 39 4.92 8.17 10.21
C GLY A 39 3.74 9.12 10.44
N SER A 40 3.99 10.41 10.27
CA SER A 40 2.97 11.46 10.26
C SER A 40 2.38 11.70 8.88
N GLY A 41 2.65 10.85 7.89
CA GLY A 41 2.13 10.98 6.53
C GLY A 41 1.54 9.70 5.98
N VAL A 42 1.29 9.73 4.68
CA VAL A 42 0.85 8.60 3.86
C VAL A 42 1.87 8.40 2.75
N ARG A 43 2.30 7.16 2.53
CA ARG A 43 3.05 6.79 1.32
C ARG A 43 2.12 6.12 0.32
N LEU A 44 2.34 6.40 -0.95
CA LEU A 44 1.74 5.67 -2.06
C LEU A 44 2.70 4.58 -2.51
N LEU A 45 2.15 3.38 -2.70
CA LEU A 45 2.87 2.19 -3.12
C LEU A 45 2.20 1.60 -4.36
N ALA A 46 2.97 0.95 -5.23
CA ALA A 46 2.48 0.22 -6.40
C ALA A 46 3.14 -1.16 -6.54
N PHE A 47 2.54 -2.04 -7.32
CA PHE A 47 3.11 -3.36 -7.65
C PHE A 47 4.23 -3.28 -8.69
N SER A 48 4.23 -2.23 -9.52
CA SER A 48 5.19 -1.99 -10.60
C SER A 48 5.45 -0.48 -10.72
N SER A 49 6.60 -0.11 -11.28
CA SER A 49 6.93 1.28 -11.64
C SER A 49 5.97 1.87 -12.67
N ASP A 50 5.37 1.01 -13.50
CA ASP A 50 4.43 1.40 -14.56
C ASP A 50 2.97 1.42 -14.04
N PHE A 51 2.76 1.30 -12.72
CA PHE A 51 1.43 1.28 -12.09
C PHE A 51 0.50 0.18 -12.64
N ARG A 52 1.05 -0.96 -13.05
CA ARG A 52 0.26 -2.12 -13.52
C ARG A 52 -0.49 -2.79 -12.38
N GLU A 53 -1.60 -3.44 -12.72
CA GLU A 53 -2.33 -4.30 -11.80
C GLU A 53 -1.51 -5.54 -11.45
N LEU A 54 -1.81 -6.16 -10.30
CA LEU A 54 -1.07 -7.33 -9.81
C LEU A 54 -1.10 -8.50 -10.81
N CYS A 55 -2.20 -8.66 -11.55
CA CYS A 55 -2.36 -9.72 -12.55
C CYS A 55 -1.57 -9.51 -13.84
N ASP A 56 -1.14 -8.28 -14.11
CA ASP A 56 -0.41 -7.85 -15.32
C ASP A 56 1.10 -7.70 -15.07
N CYS A 57 1.53 -7.90 -13.83
CA CYS A 57 2.93 -7.97 -13.46
C CYS A 57 3.42 -9.38 -13.72
N ASP A 58 4.03 -9.66 -14.88
CA ASP A 58 4.42 -11.01 -15.32
C ASP A 58 5.15 -11.83 -14.23
N ASP A 59 6.09 -11.18 -13.51
CA ASP A 59 6.86 -11.78 -12.43
C ASP A 59 6.01 -12.14 -11.19
N LEU A 60 4.96 -11.38 -10.90
CA LEU A 60 4.05 -11.58 -9.76
C LEU A 60 2.84 -12.45 -10.10
N ALA A 61 2.34 -12.33 -11.33
CA ALA A 61 1.18 -13.05 -11.84
C ALA A 61 1.47 -14.55 -11.97
N CYS A 62 2.69 -14.93 -12.37
CA CYS A 62 3.12 -16.33 -12.40
C CYS A 62 3.15 -16.96 -11.00
N LEU A 63 3.49 -16.18 -9.97
CA LEU A 63 3.47 -16.61 -8.57
C LEU A 63 2.05 -16.69 -8.01
N ALA A 64 1.17 -15.79 -8.43
CA ALA A 64 -0.24 -15.77 -8.02
C ALA A 64 -1.06 -16.92 -8.63
N LYS A 65 -0.73 -17.36 -9.86
CA LYS A 65 -1.52 -18.34 -10.63
C LYS A 65 -1.18 -19.81 -10.38
N ASN A 66 -0.24 -20.13 -9.47
CA ASN A 66 0.22 -21.51 -9.19
C ASN A 66 0.65 -22.32 -10.44
N SER A 67 0.88 -21.67 -11.57
CA SER A 67 1.20 -22.30 -12.86
C SER A 67 2.72 -22.38 -13.02
N ARG A 68 3.25 -23.62 -13.18
CA ARG A 68 4.67 -23.99 -13.40
C ARG A 68 5.67 -22.93 -12.90
N ALA A 69 5.99 -23.07 -11.61
CA ALA A 69 6.91 -22.24 -10.85
C ALA A 69 8.16 -21.81 -11.66
N PRO A 70 8.44 -20.50 -11.76
CA PRO A 70 9.81 -20.02 -11.85
C PRO A 70 10.58 -20.51 -10.61
N SER A 71 11.87 -20.76 -10.74
CA SER A 71 12.76 -21.18 -9.65
C SER A 71 12.63 -20.23 -8.44
N ARG A 72 11.97 -20.71 -7.37
CA ARG A 72 11.62 -20.00 -6.13
C ARG A 72 10.69 -18.77 -6.32
N PRO A 73 9.51 -18.76 -5.68
CA PRO A 73 8.73 -17.54 -5.55
C PRO A 73 9.54 -16.47 -4.82
N LYS A 74 9.80 -15.34 -5.51
CA LYS A 74 10.53 -14.21 -4.97
C LYS A 74 9.51 -13.21 -4.42
N ILE A 75 9.49 -13.05 -3.10
CA ILE A 75 8.69 -12.02 -2.45
C ILE A 75 9.22 -10.66 -2.90
N SER A 76 8.37 -9.83 -3.49
CA SER A 76 8.76 -8.54 -4.06
C SER A 76 8.49 -7.38 -3.11
N LYS A 77 9.34 -6.35 -3.14
CA LYS A 77 9.05 -5.10 -2.45
C LYS A 77 8.09 -4.25 -3.29
N LEU A 78 7.09 -3.66 -2.67
CA LEU A 78 6.25 -2.65 -3.32
C LEU A 78 7.08 -1.43 -3.68
N VAL A 79 6.76 -0.80 -4.80
CA VAL A 79 7.44 0.39 -5.32
C VAL A 79 6.87 1.63 -4.64
N PRO A 80 7.66 2.43 -3.91
CA PRO A 80 7.22 3.73 -3.41
C PRO A 80 7.04 4.71 -4.56
N THR A 81 5.86 5.31 -4.68
CA THR A 81 5.50 6.21 -5.79
C THR A 81 5.28 7.66 -5.34
N GLY A 82 5.17 7.88 -4.02
CA GLY A 82 5.07 9.22 -3.45
C GLY A 82 4.86 9.21 -1.95
N VAL A 83 5.01 10.37 -1.31
CA VAL A 83 4.71 10.59 0.10
C VAL A 83 3.93 11.89 0.22
N THR A 84 2.77 11.83 0.88
CA THR A 84 2.03 13.01 1.30
C THR A 84 2.15 13.15 2.81
N LEU A 85 2.73 14.27 3.25
CA LEU A 85 2.83 14.58 4.67
C LEU A 85 1.48 15.10 5.16
N ASN A 86 1.07 14.71 6.37
CA ASN A 86 0.02 15.46 7.04
C ASN A 86 0.56 16.86 7.35
N PRO A 87 -0.19 17.95 7.05
CA PRO A 87 0.21 19.30 7.45
C PRO A 87 0.47 19.42 8.96
N ASP A 88 -0.19 18.60 9.79
CA ASP A 88 0.14 18.47 11.21
C ASP A 88 1.15 17.33 11.43
N SER A 89 2.44 17.66 11.34
CA SER A 89 3.55 16.71 11.45
C SER A 89 3.65 16.03 12.82
N SER A 90 2.90 16.50 13.82
CA SER A 90 2.88 15.94 15.18
C SER A 90 1.99 14.70 15.31
N LYS A 91 1.09 14.46 14.34
CA LYS A 91 0.05 13.43 14.44
C LYS A 91 0.39 12.21 13.59
N ILE A 92 0.37 11.05 14.22
CA ILE A 92 0.61 9.75 13.56
C ILE A 92 -0.62 9.37 12.74
N VAL A 93 -0.41 9.03 11.47
CA VAL A 93 -1.49 8.52 10.61
C VAL A 93 -1.76 7.06 10.96
N LEU A 94 -3.04 6.73 11.14
CA LEU A 94 -3.50 5.38 11.49
C LEU A 94 -4.24 4.70 10.35
N CYS A 95 -5.01 5.43 9.56
CA CYS A 95 -5.75 4.83 8.46
C CYS A 95 -5.82 5.73 7.23
N THR A 96 -6.09 5.12 6.08
CA THR A 96 -6.33 5.84 4.82
C THR A 96 -7.53 5.26 4.11
N LYS A 97 -8.21 6.08 3.30
CA LYS A 97 -9.25 5.65 2.35
C LYS A 97 -9.24 6.52 1.11
N PHE A 98 -9.18 5.90 -0.06
CA PHE A 98 -9.49 6.56 -1.32
C PHE A 98 -10.99 6.82 -1.44
N SER A 99 -11.35 7.96 -2.03
CA SER A 99 -12.71 8.18 -2.48
C SER A 99 -13.02 7.24 -3.66
N PRO A 100 -14.19 6.59 -3.69
CA PRO A 100 -14.57 5.72 -4.81
C PRO A 100 -14.94 6.51 -6.07
N THR A 101 -15.19 7.82 -5.94
CA THR A 101 -15.78 8.65 -7.01
C THR A 101 -14.99 9.93 -7.31
N HIS A 102 -14.07 10.32 -6.44
CA HIS A 102 -13.28 11.55 -6.59
C HIS A 102 -11.79 11.24 -6.55
N LEU A 103 -10.98 12.12 -7.16
CA LEU A 103 -9.51 12.09 -7.03
C LEU A 103 -9.08 12.63 -5.65
N LEU A 104 -9.52 11.95 -4.60
CA LEU A 104 -9.39 12.37 -3.21
C LEU A 104 -8.96 11.19 -2.34
N LEU A 105 -8.00 11.44 -1.45
CA LEU A 105 -7.55 10.51 -0.43
C LEU A 105 -7.80 11.13 0.95
N ALA A 106 -8.41 10.37 1.86
CA ALA A 106 -8.56 10.76 3.26
C ALA A 106 -7.60 9.97 4.15
N SER A 107 -7.06 10.61 5.18
CA SER A 107 -6.24 9.98 6.22
C SER A 107 -6.77 10.29 7.61
N GLY A 108 -6.95 9.27 8.43
CA GLY A 108 -7.32 9.39 9.85
C GLY A 108 -6.09 9.25 10.74
N CYS A 109 -5.97 10.16 11.73
CA CYS A 109 -4.80 10.25 12.60
C CYS A 109 -5.15 9.93 14.05
N LEU A 110 -4.11 9.61 14.82
CA LEU A 110 -4.22 9.50 16.27
C LEU A 110 -4.77 10.82 16.86
N GLY A 111 -5.82 10.71 17.68
CA GLY A 111 -6.56 11.87 18.20
C GLY A 111 -7.82 12.25 17.40
N GLY A 112 -8.15 11.52 16.33
CA GLY A 112 -9.42 11.68 15.60
C GLY A 112 -9.41 12.73 14.48
N ASN A 113 -8.26 13.33 14.18
CA ASN A 113 -8.12 14.26 13.05
C ASN A 113 -8.23 13.53 11.71
N VAL A 114 -8.96 14.14 10.77
CA VAL A 114 -9.08 13.69 9.39
C VAL A 114 -8.48 14.75 8.47
N SER A 115 -7.57 14.34 7.59
CA SER A 115 -6.97 15.20 6.57
C SER A 115 -7.33 14.68 5.18
N PHE A 116 -7.56 15.59 4.24
CA PHE A 116 -7.90 15.30 2.86
C PHE A 116 -6.75 15.70 1.93
N HIS A 117 -6.42 14.83 0.98
CA HIS A 117 -5.30 14.97 0.07
C HIS A 117 -5.84 14.90 -1.37
N GLN A 118 -5.65 15.98 -2.11
CA GLN A 118 -6.03 16.08 -3.51
C GLN A 118 -4.79 16.44 -4.33
N PRO A 119 -4.51 15.76 -5.45
CA PRO A 119 -3.41 16.13 -6.32
C PRO A 119 -3.65 17.53 -6.90
N VAL A 120 -2.58 18.32 -6.93
CA VAL A 120 -2.54 19.63 -7.59
C VAL A 120 -1.75 19.46 -8.88
N LEU A 121 -2.30 19.95 -10.00
CA LEU A 121 -1.63 19.98 -11.30
C LEU A 121 -0.65 21.15 -11.39
#